data_AF-A0A8T2LZ87-F1
#
_entry.id   AF-A0A8T2LZ87-F1
#
_cell.length_a   1.000
_cell.length_b   1.000
_cell.length_c   1.000
_cell.angle_alpha   90.00
_cell.angle_beta   90.00
_cell.angle_gamma   90.00
#
_symmetry.space_group_name_H-M   'P 1'
#
loop_
_entity.id
_entity.type
_entity.pdbx_description
1 polymer ?
#
loop_
_entity_poly.entity_id
_entity_poly.type
_entity_poly.pdbx_seq_one_letter_code
_entity_poly.pdbx_strand_id
1 'polypeptide(L)'
;MYLIVEFVGEEQTGPVSKSWYEDGFSWWPPYKDETRLLKSVRKAEVPQPEKGWSKHNVRILYESESFDNLVANWKKSCYTSANSETELRNSGKETLGKRVRK
;
A
#
# COMPACT_ATOMS: atom_id res chain seq x y z
N MET A 1 -5.10 1.39 8.20
CA MET A 1 -4.02 2.16 7.55
C MET A 1 -3.08 1.18 6.88
N TYR A 2 -2.76 1.43 5.63
CA TYR A 2 -2.07 0.51 4.74
C TYR A 2 -0.86 1.21 4.12
N LEU A 3 0.20 0.46 3.89
CA LEU A 3 1.47 0.99 3.42
C LEU A 3 1.91 0.20 2.18
N ILE A 4 2.52 0.87 1.21
CA ILE A 4 3.31 0.22 0.17
C ILE A 4 4.75 0.39 0.60
N VAL A 5 5.46 -0.73 0.71
CA VAL A 5 6.85 -0.74 1.10
C VAL A 5 7.71 -1.33 -0.01
N GLU A 6 8.96 -0.90 -0.07
CA GLU A 6 10.00 -1.43 -0.94
C GLU A 6 10.94 -2.31 -0.11
N PHE A 7 11.21 -3.51 -0.60
CA PHE A 7 12.17 -4.44 -0.02
C PHE A 7 13.59 -4.00 -0.38
N VAL A 8 14.33 -3.55 0.63
CA VAL A 8 15.70 -3.05 0.45
C VAL A 8 16.59 -4.21 0.02
N GLY A 9 17.10 -4.13 -1.22
CA GLY A 9 17.99 -5.14 -1.82
C GLY A 9 17.30 -6.14 -2.75
N GLU A 10 15.97 -6.17 -2.82
CA GLU A 10 15.22 -7.05 -3.73
C GLU A 10 14.53 -6.30 -4.89
N GLU A 11 14.61 -4.96 -4.91
CA GLU A 11 13.95 -4.07 -5.90
C GLU A 11 12.45 -4.38 -6.08
N GLN A 12 11.85 -4.97 -5.06
CA GLN A 12 10.47 -5.42 -5.07
C GLN A 12 9.64 -4.52 -4.16
N THR A 13 8.40 -4.24 -4.55
CA THR A 13 7.47 -3.46 -3.73
C THR A 13 6.22 -4.25 -3.40
N GLY A 14 5.69 -4.04 -2.20
CA GLY A 14 4.60 -4.84 -1.66
C GLY A 14 3.66 -4.04 -0.78
N PRO A 15 2.35 -4.36 -0.79
CA PRO A 15 1.38 -3.77 0.12
C PRO A 15 1.52 -4.49 1.46
N VAL A 16 1.62 -3.72 2.53
CA VAL A 16 1.70 -4.21 3.90
C VAL A 16 0.71 -3.45 4.78
N SER A 17 0.27 -4.10 5.85
CA SER A 17 -0.54 -3.43 6.86
C SER A 17 0.37 -2.63 7.78
N LYS A 18 -0.12 -1.51 8.34
CA LYS A 18 0.61 -0.76 9.38
C LYS A 18 0.95 -1.64 10.59
N SER A 19 0.15 -2.67 10.87
CA SER A 19 0.42 -3.64 11.94
C SER A 19 1.58 -4.60 11.65
N TRP A 20 2.05 -4.68 10.40
CA TRP A 20 3.17 -5.56 10.01
C TRP A 20 4.50 -4.82 10.02
N TYR A 21 4.44 -3.49 9.92
CA TYR A 21 5.60 -2.64 9.91
C TYR A 21 6.03 -2.30 11.33
N GLU A 22 7.31 -2.49 11.61
CA GLU A 22 7.94 -2.23 12.90
C GLU A 22 9.37 -1.73 12.68
N ASP A 23 9.60 -0.46 13.02
CA ASP A 23 10.94 0.15 13.08
C ASP A 23 11.82 -0.06 11.83
N GLY A 24 11.27 0.17 10.64
CA GLY A 24 11.99 -0.01 9.37
C GLY A 24 11.96 -1.44 8.80
N PHE A 25 11.35 -2.39 9.51
CA PHE A 25 11.18 -3.74 9.02
C PHE A 25 9.71 -4.05 8.82
N SER A 26 9.39 -4.94 7.88
CA SER A 26 8.03 -5.44 7.71
C SER A 26 8.00 -6.96 7.61
N TRP A 27 6.93 -7.52 8.16
CA TRP A 27 6.62 -8.92 7.99
C TRP A 27 6.02 -9.17 6.61
N TRP A 28 6.52 -10.22 5.94
CA TRP A 28 6.09 -10.63 4.61
C TRP A 28 5.63 -12.10 4.62
N PRO A 29 4.40 -12.39 4.20
CA PRO A 29 3.91 -13.75 4.15
C PRO A 29 4.43 -14.49 2.90
N PRO A 30 4.64 -15.82 2.97
CA PRO A 30 5.09 -16.65 1.84
C PRO A 30 3.91 -17.01 0.90
N TYR A 31 3.00 -16.06 0.65
CA TYR A 31 1.84 -16.27 -0.21
C TYR A 31 2.20 -15.98 -1.66
N LYS A 32 2.00 -16.97 -2.53
CA LYS A 32 2.16 -16.78 -3.99
C LYS A 32 0.95 -16.08 -4.63
N ASP A 33 -0.21 -16.17 -3.98
CA ASP A 33 -1.45 -15.58 -4.47
C ASP A 33 -1.61 -14.13 -4.00
N GLU A 34 -1.61 -13.19 -4.95
CA GLU A 34 -1.87 -11.76 -4.71
C GLU A 34 -3.18 -11.56 -3.96
N THR A 35 -4.27 -12.21 -4.38
CA THR A 35 -5.59 -12.08 -3.74
C THR A 35 -5.54 -12.46 -2.27
N ARG A 36 -4.73 -13.46 -1.89
CA ARG A 36 -4.57 -13.90 -0.51
C ARG A 36 -3.75 -12.91 0.29
N LEU A 37 -2.64 -12.43 -0.27
CA LEU A 37 -1.83 -11.35 0.30
C LEU A 37 -2.70 -10.12 0.60
N LEU A 38 -3.43 -9.63 -0.40
CA LEU A 38 -4.35 -8.50 -0.28
C LEU A 38 -5.41 -8.70 0.80
N LYS A 39 -5.95 -9.92 0.93
CA LYS A 39 -6.93 -10.26 1.97
C LYS A 39 -6.31 -10.20 3.37
N SER A 40 -5.08 -10.70 3.54
CA SER A 40 -4.34 -10.65 4.81
C SER A 40 -3.95 -9.22 5.18
N VAL A 41 -3.51 -8.41 4.21
CA VAL A 41 -3.24 -6.96 4.41
C VAL A 41 -4.51 -6.25 4.82
N ARG A 42 -5.62 -6.46 4.10
CA ARG A 42 -6.94 -5.88 4.41
C ARG A 42 -7.39 -6.22 5.82
N LYS A 43 -7.18 -7.47 6.25
CA LYS A 43 -7.51 -7.95 7.60
C LYS A 43 -6.51 -7.53 8.67
N ALA A 44 -5.39 -6.91 8.31
CA ALA A 44 -4.26 -6.69 9.20
C ALA A 44 -3.91 -7.95 10.00
N GLU A 45 -3.81 -9.08 9.30
CA GLU A 45 -3.59 -10.39 9.91
C GLU A 45 -2.33 -10.38 10.77
N VAL A 46 -2.38 -10.95 11.97
CA VAL A 46 -1.22 -10.94 12.86
C VAL A 46 -0.08 -11.72 12.20
N PRO A 47 1.12 -11.12 12.07
CA PRO A 47 2.27 -11.80 11.47
C PRO A 47 2.58 -13.08 12.23
N GLN A 48 2.67 -14.19 11.49
CA GLN A 48 2.83 -15.53 12.04
C GLN A 48 4.16 -16.13 11.58
N PRO A 49 5.26 -15.92 12.33
CA PRO A 49 6.56 -16.52 11.98
C PRO A 49 6.48 -18.05 11.88
N GLU A 50 5.61 -18.69 12.68
CA GLU A 50 5.38 -20.14 12.65
C GLU A 50 4.78 -20.64 11.32
N LYS A 51 4.13 -19.76 10.55
CA LYS A 51 3.60 -20.08 9.21
C LYS A 51 4.56 -19.72 8.09
N GLY A 52 5.82 -19.43 8.41
CA GLY A 52 6.86 -19.08 7.44
C GLY A 52 6.84 -17.62 7.01
N TRP A 53 6.32 -16.71 7.83
CA TRP A 53 6.44 -15.28 7.57
C TRP A 53 7.88 -14.83 7.83
N SER A 54 8.44 -14.09 6.88
CA SER A 54 9.82 -13.58 6.96
C SER A 54 9.80 -12.09 7.25
N LYS A 55 10.74 -11.60 8.06
CA LYS A 55 10.91 -10.17 8.34
C LYS A 55 11.97 -9.64 7.37
N HIS A 56 11.59 -8.68 6.54
CA HIS A 56 12.50 -8.04 5.59
C HIS A 56 12.69 -6.58 5.97
N ASN A 57 13.84 -6.02 5.61
CA ASN A 57 14.12 -4.60 5.76
C ASN A 57 13.37 -3.85 4.65
N VAL A 58 12.57 -2.86 5.01
CA VAL A 58 11.70 -2.20 4.04
C VAL A 58 11.66 -0.69 4.21
N ARG A 59 11.38 0.00 3.09
CA ARG A 59 11.19 1.44 3.07
C ARG A 59 9.75 1.77 2.69
N ILE A 60 9.09 2.63 3.47
CA ILE A 60 7.74 3.09 3.15
C ILE A 60 7.83 4.00 1.91
N LEU A 61 7.16 3.59 0.84
CA LEU A 61 7.02 4.39 -0.39
C LEU A 61 5.72 5.19 -0.39
N TYR A 62 4.64 4.59 0.11
CA TYR A 62 3.32 5.20 0.09
C TYR A 62 2.49 4.75 1.29
N GLU A 63 1.67 5.64 1.83
CA GLU A 63 0.73 5.34 2.90
C GLU A 63 -0.68 5.77 2.53
N SER A 64 -1.67 4.95 2.86
CA SER A 64 -3.08 5.29 2.63
C SER A 64 -3.99 4.65 3.67
N GLU A 65 -5.05 5.36 4.02
CA GLU A 65 -6.11 4.84 4.87
C GLU A 65 -7.12 3.99 4.07
N SER A 66 -7.20 4.20 2.77
CA SER A 66 -8.12 3.48 1.87
C SER A 66 -7.43 2.30 1.20
N PHE A 67 -7.93 1.09 1.45
CA PHE A 67 -7.41 -0.13 0.86
C PHE A 67 -7.48 -0.12 -0.67
N ASP A 68 -8.61 0.31 -1.25
CA ASP A 68 -8.77 0.39 -2.70
C ASP A 68 -7.75 1.33 -3.36
N ASN A 69 -7.47 2.50 -2.77
CA ASN A 69 -6.44 3.41 -3.27
C ASN A 69 -5.04 2.81 -3.18
N LEU A 70 -4.75 2.09 -2.08
CA LEU A 70 -3.49 1.38 -1.92
C LEU A 70 -3.30 0.33 -3.03
N VAL A 71 -4.31 -0.53 -3.26
CA VAL A 71 -4.22 -1.58 -4.27
C VAL A 71 -4.12 -1.00 -5.66
N ALA A 72 -4.90 0.04 -5.97
CA ALA A 72 -4.79 0.74 -7.25
C ALA A 72 -3.39 1.33 -7.45
N ASN A 73 -2.82 1.96 -6.42
CA ASN A 73 -1.46 2.52 -6.49
C ASN A 73 -0.40 1.43 -6.60
N TRP A 74 -0.48 0.36 -5.80
CA TRP A 74 0.47 -0.75 -5.87
C TRP A 74 0.43 -1.45 -7.22
N LYS A 75 -0.77 -1.68 -7.78
CA LYS A 75 -0.89 -2.21 -9.15
C LYS A 75 -0.27 -1.26 -10.17
N LYS A 76 -0.51 0.05 -10.07
CA LYS A 76 0.18 1.01 -10.94
C LYS A 76 1.70 0.90 -10.79
N SER A 77 2.22 0.95 -9.56
CA SER A 77 3.65 0.86 -9.24
C SER A 77 4.31 -0.45 -9.69
N CYS A 78 3.59 -1.58 -9.63
CA CYS A 78 4.08 -2.88 -10.08
C CYS A 78 4.19 -2.98 -11.62
N TYR A 79 3.42 -2.18 -12.37
CA TYR A 79 3.46 -2.14 -13.84
C TYR A 79 4.29 -0.97 -14.40
N THR A 80 4.63 0.03 -13.58
CA THR A 80 5.42 1.19 -14.01
C THR A 80 6.94 0.97 -13.88
N SER A 81 7.49 0.03 -14.66
CA SER A 81 8.75 0.33 -15.39
C SER A 81 8.48 1.19 -16.63
N ALA A 82 7.21 1.57 -16.87
CA ALA A 82 6.81 2.47 -17.94
C ALA A 82 5.63 3.37 -17.50
N ASN A 83 5.97 4.60 -17.11
CA ASN A 83 5.19 5.83 -17.34
C ASN A 83 3.94 6.15 -16.48
N SER A 84 3.96 7.38 -15.94
CA SER A 84 2.85 8.29 -15.60
C SER A 84 2.39 8.38 -14.14
N GLU A 85 2.87 9.45 -13.49
CA GLU A 85 2.16 10.26 -12.50
C GLU A 85 0.63 10.20 -12.66
N THR A 86 -0.08 9.96 -11.57
CA THR A 86 -1.46 10.45 -11.45
C THR A 86 -1.72 10.81 -10.00
N GLU A 87 -1.33 12.03 -9.64
CA GLU A 87 -2.15 13.00 -8.90
C GLU A 87 -3.22 12.37 -7.97
N LEU A 88 -2.84 12.02 -6.74
CA LEU A 88 -3.81 11.89 -5.64
C LEU A 88 -3.67 13.10 -4.71
N ARG A 89 -4.07 14.26 -5.24
CA ARG A 89 -4.37 15.44 -4.44
C ARG A 89 -5.76 15.27 -3.84
N ASN A 90 -5.85 14.58 -2.71
CA ASN A 90 -7.02 14.69 -1.83
C ASN A 90 -6.65 15.56 -0.62
N SER A 91 -6.67 16.89 -0.84
CA SER A 91 -6.74 17.86 0.25
C SER A 91 -8.14 18.45 0.25
N GLY A 92 -8.74 18.47 1.43
CA GLY A 92 -10.15 18.76 1.65
C GLY A 92 -10.61 20.17 1.27
N LYS A 93 -11.94 20.25 1.09
CA LYS A 93 -12.86 21.34 1.47
C LYS A 93 -12.54 22.76 0.98
N GLU A 94 -13.37 23.28 0.07
CA GLU A 94 -14.09 24.54 0.30
C GLU A 94 -15.29 24.70 -0.65
N THR A 95 -16.37 25.24 -0.09
CA THR A 95 -17.68 25.54 -0.65
C THR A 95 -17.69 26.76 -1.58
N LEU A 96 -18.79 26.89 -2.35
CA LEU A 96 -19.46 28.13 -2.80
C LEU A 96 -19.23 28.58 -4.26
N GLY A 97 -20.33 28.66 -5.02
CA GLY A 97 -20.36 29.34 -6.31
C GLY A 97 -21.57 29.07 -7.20
N LYS A 98 -22.80 29.02 -6.66
CA LYS A 98 -24.01 29.09 -7.51
C LYS A 98 -24.02 30.45 -8.23
N ARG A 99 -23.73 30.47 -9.53
CA ARG A 99 -24.01 31.63 -10.38
C ARG A 99 -25.16 31.29 -11.32
N VAL A 100 -26.36 31.65 -10.88
CA VAL A 100 -27.54 31.86 -11.72
C VAL A 100 -27.18 32.91 -12.77
N ARG A 101 -27.53 32.66 -14.04
CA ARG A 101 -27.84 33.73 -14.99
C ARG A 101 -29.16 33.41 -15.68
N LYS A 102 -30.09 34.36 -15.51
CA LYS A 102 -31.29 34.58 -16.33
C LYS A 102 -30.88 34.96 -17.74
#